data_AF-A0AAQ4S7V5-F1
#
_entry.id   AF-A0AAQ4S7V5-F1
#
_cell.length_a   1.000
_cell.length_b   1.000
_cell.length_c   1.000
_cell.angle_alpha   90.00
_cell.angle_beta   90.00
_cell.angle_gamma   90.00
#
_symmetry.space_group_name_H-M   'P 1'
#
loop_
_entity.id
_entity.type
_entity.pdbx_description
1 polymer ?
#
loop_
_entity_poly.entity_id
_entity_poly.type
_entity_poly.pdbx_seq_one_letter_code
_entity_poly.pdbx_strand_id
1 'polypeptide(L)'
;LGFSFMICIHFMTNRVTNTSSLNIPKPQSMTSERRTSFFGARTVGASMPRNSTMSGFGGTEKIKDTRPLHDKSFVQQCIRHLHEFLTEQGFPGILSAKMLQSPSTKEFVKVFEFVYRQLDPTFEMPNSKVEEEVPAILKALRYPFVLSKSAMYSVGAPHTWPQALGALMWLIDQVKVRSNQRKQELLFSEFCEDSDNIEEGAEYNKLLLEYTAEAYSKFMQGEDTFDDVDELFISKLKKMYNVDEALLASMEEKYRILSDEVERLEKESHTDRLMTKRMDRVKLQADLKKLQSYRSNLEAFKGNLENRASELSYELEVTGSQLESLKREQNELQLLLQNQKFTPADVERINREKRELQQTITRLSKSLEDAQQHQWMEEIALSKVKEKAELKAAEYQKLARKLKLIPVSAENACGNDFEIRPFECGPGSMSQHKTQIQVLLSNDLISDVEEENSRLANMKLSLEESSEQVNSNIMDKSNDLKQMREQIRKVDERLDSDMQELAQEEQGWAAEVESVENHLTILEKKVTYGYDEAVQQLKAAQQQ
;
A
#
# COMPACT_ATOMS: atom_id res chain seq x y z
N LEU A 1 -10.18 6.00 -43.97
CA LEU A 1 -9.46 5.65 -42.72
C LEU A 1 -8.08 6.31 -42.76
N GLY A 2 -7.90 7.57 -42.37
CA GLY A 2 -8.87 8.49 -41.76
C GLY A 2 -8.73 8.55 -40.23
N PHE A 3 -7.65 9.17 -39.76
CA PHE A 3 -7.58 9.78 -38.43
C PHE A 3 -6.71 11.04 -38.50
N SER A 4 -7.32 12.18 -38.18
CA SER A 4 -6.61 13.43 -37.88
C SER A 4 -6.63 13.59 -36.37
N PHE A 5 -5.56 14.14 -35.79
CA PHE A 5 -5.61 14.67 -34.42
C PHE A 5 -4.78 15.94 -34.31
N MET A 6 -5.48 17.07 -34.40
CA MET A 6 -4.98 18.39 -34.04
C MET A 6 -5.29 18.62 -32.55
N ILE A 7 -4.27 18.88 -31.74
CA ILE A 7 -4.44 19.35 -30.35
C ILE A 7 -4.12 20.84 -30.31
N CYS A 8 -4.89 21.57 -29.50
CA CYS A 8 -5.08 23.00 -29.63
C CYS A 8 -4.76 23.73 -28.33
N ILE A 9 -4.40 25.01 -28.48
CA ILE A 9 -4.66 26.11 -27.52
C ILE A 9 -3.94 26.04 -26.16
N HIS A 10 -3.11 27.06 -25.92
CA HIS A 10 -3.39 27.93 -24.78
C HIS A 10 -3.57 29.39 -25.24
N PHE A 11 -4.36 30.15 -24.48
CA PHE A 11 -5.01 31.38 -24.96
C PHE A 11 -4.95 32.46 -23.87
N MET A 12 -4.49 33.66 -24.20
CA MET A 12 -4.75 34.89 -23.42
C MET A 12 -4.55 36.10 -24.35
N THR A 13 -5.59 36.49 -25.08
CA THR A 13 -6.43 37.65 -24.75
C THR A 13 -5.67 38.90 -24.29
N ASN A 14 -5.64 39.91 -25.14
CA ASN A 14 -6.46 41.08 -24.84
C ASN A 14 -7.10 41.65 -26.11
N ARG A 15 -8.35 42.09 -26.01
CA ARG A 15 -9.16 42.55 -27.14
C ARG A 15 -10.06 43.69 -26.68
N VAL A 16 -9.75 44.90 -27.12
CA VAL A 16 -10.66 46.05 -26.99
C VAL A 16 -10.83 46.66 -28.38
N THR A 17 -12.06 46.67 -28.86
CA THR A 17 -12.49 47.36 -30.06
C THR A 17 -13.46 48.46 -29.67
N ASN A 18 -13.25 49.68 -30.14
CA ASN A 18 -14.38 50.57 -30.41
C ASN A 18 -14.02 51.60 -31.50
N THR A 19 -15.06 52.15 -32.13
CA THR A 19 -14.98 52.81 -33.43
C THR A 19 -15.32 54.29 -33.38
N SER A 20 -14.60 55.10 -34.16
CA SER A 20 -15.10 56.35 -34.75
C SER A 20 -14.24 56.75 -35.96
N SER A 21 -14.85 57.42 -36.94
CA SER A 21 -14.31 57.62 -38.29
C SER A 21 -13.62 58.98 -38.50
N LEU A 22 -12.83 59.07 -39.58
CA LEU A 22 -12.87 60.09 -40.67
C LEU A 22 -11.65 59.84 -41.60
N ASN A 23 -11.83 59.19 -42.76
CA ASN A 23 -12.10 59.78 -44.08
C ASN A 23 -11.03 60.76 -44.62
N ILE A 24 -10.23 60.31 -45.60
CA ILE A 24 -10.20 60.84 -46.99
C ILE A 24 -9.33 59.91 -47.88
N PRO A 25 -9.65 59.69 -49.18
CA PRO A 25 -9.06 58.60 -49.98
C PRO A 25 -7.87 58.98 -50.90
N LYS A 26 -7.29 57.95 -51.53
CA LYS A 26 -6.21 58.01 -52.55
C LYS A 26 -6.80 57.95 -54.00
N PRO A 27 -6.01 57.89 -55.10
CA PRO A 27 -6.24 58.76 -56.27
C PRO A 27 -6.79 58.04 -57.51
N GLN A 28 -7.02 58.78 -58.61
CA GLN A 28 -6.83 58.26 -59.97
C GLN A 28 -6.56 59.36 -61.02
N SER A 29 -6.30 58.93 -62.26
CA SER A 29 -5.80 59.74 -63.39
C SER A 29 -6.91 59.98 -64.44
N MET A 30 -6.83 61.07 -65.21
CA MET A 30 -6.67 61.01 -66.69
C MET A 30 -6.63 62.39 -67.40
N THR A 31 -5.87 62.40 -68.49
CA THR A 31 -5.74 63.36 -69.61
C THR A 31 -6.85 64.41 -69.89
N SER A 32 -6.48 65.67 -70.17
CA SER A 32 -6.25 66.19 -71.55
C SER A 32 -6.19 67.74 -71.66
N GLU A 33 -5.66 68.25 -72.78
CA GLU A 33 -5.78 69.59 -73.38
C GLU A 33 -5.84 70.88 -72.51
N ARG A 34 -4.75 71.69 -72.54
CA ARG A 34 -4.66 72.89 -73.42
C ARG A 34 -3.30 73.63 -73.32
N ARG A 35 -2.94 74.36 -74.38
CA ARG A 35 -1.87 75.38 -74.39
C ARG A 35 -2.35 76.64 -73.64
N THR A 36 -1.50 77.28 -72.85
CA THR A 36 -1.42 78.75 -72.77
C THR A 36 -0.11 79.22 -72.13
N SER A 37 0.33 80.43 -72.50
CA SER A 37 1.55 81.08 -72.01
C SER A 37 1.31 81.88 -70.74
N PHE A 38 2.33 82.01 -69.89
CA PHE A 38 2.26 82.82 -68.66
C PHE A 38 3.04 84.13 -68.81
N PHE A 39 2.41 85.13 -69.44
CA PHE A 39 2.86 86.53 -69.40
C PHE A 39 1.77 87.37 -68.73
N GLY A 40 2.02 87.82 -67.50
CA GLY A 40 1.08 88.62 -66.70
C GLY A 40 1.65 89.99 -66.37
N ALA A 41 1.39 90.99 -67.23
CA ALA A 41 1.86 92.35 -67.02
C ALA A 41 0.84 93.21 -66.26
N ARG A 42 1.32 94.06 -65.33
CA ARG A 42 0.59 95.27 -64.92
C ARG A 42 1.51 96.49 -64.82
N THR A 43 1.08 97.50 -65.55
CA THR A 43 1.42 98.93 -65.53
C THR A 43 1.04 99.58 -64.18
N VAL A 44 1.49 100.77 -63.76
CA VAL A 44 2.45 101.78 -64.30
C VAL A 44 2.88 102.73 -63.15
N GLY A 45 4.04 103.40 -63.27
CA GLY A 45 4.14 104.83 -62.90
C GLY A 45 4.60 105.25 -61.49
N ALA A 46 5.90 105.53 -61.38
CA ALA A 46 6.51 106.78 -60.84
C ALA A 46 6.42 107.23 -59.35
N SER A 47 7.55 107.79 -58.91
CA SER A 47 7.76 108.77 -57.82
C SER A 47 8.07 108.27 -56.39
N MET A 48 8.57 109.20 -55.57
CA MET A 48 9.08 109.14 -54.18
C MET A 48 10.59 108.76 -54.00
N PRO A 49 11.31 109.36 -53.01
CA PRO A 49 12.48 110.18 -53.40
C PRO A 49 13.76 110.07 -52.51
N ARG A 50 14.78 110.86 -52.93
CA ARG A 50 15.82 111.60 -52.16
C ARG A 50 15.72 111.53 -50.62
N ASN A 51 16.81 111.48 -49.83
CA ASN A 51 18.24 111.76 -50.05
C ASN A 51 19.09 110.93 -49.01
N SER A 52 20.41 111.06 -48.77
CA SER A 52 21.48 112.02 -49.09
C SER A 52 22.87 111.33 -49.01
N THR A 53 23.99 112.06 -49.26
CA THR A 53 25.42 111.76 -48.91
C THR A 53 25.95 110.33 -49.17
N MET A 54 26.93 110.05 -50.03
CA MET A 54 27.98 110.90 -50.65
C MET A 54 28.21 110.57 -52.15
N SER A 55 28.85 111.50 -52.85
CA SER A 55 28.90 111.62 -54.31
C SER A 55 29.86 110.68 -55.06
N GLY A 56 29.53 110.33 -56.32
CA GLY A 56 30.51 110.39 -57.42
C GLY A 56 30.51 109.28 -58.48
N PHE A 57 30.34 109.68 -59.76
CA PHE A 57 30.55 108.93 -61.02
C PHE A 57 29.49 107.90 -61.49
N GLY A 58 29.24 107.76 -62.81
CA GLY A 58 29.92 108.47 -63.91
C GLY A 58 29.44 108.30 -65.37
N GLY A 59 28.30 107.65 -65.64
CA GLY A 59 27.86 107.42 -67.03
C GLY A 59 28.72 106.39 -67.78
N THR A 60 28.68 106.38 -69.12
CA THR A 60 29.55 105.54 -69.95
C THR A 60 30.96 106.15 -70.05
N GLU A 61 31.72 106.05 -68.96
CA GLU A 61 33.15 106.33 -68.99
C GLU A 61 33.81 105.46 -70.06
N LYS A 62 34.43 106.11 -71.05
CA LYS A 62 35.27 105.43 -72.02
C LYS A 62 36.46 104.87 -71.23
N ILE A 63 36.54 103.54 -71.09
CA ILE A 63 37.62 102.86 -70.37
C ILE A 63 38.94 103.46 -70.85
N LYS A 64 39.61 104.19 -69.97
CA LYS A 64 40.82 104.92 -70.33
C LYS A 64 41.94 103.91 -70.55
N ASP A 65 42.64 104.04 -71.66
CA ASP A 65 43.83 103.22 -71.90
C ASP A 65 44.86 103.50 -70.80
N THR A 66 45.18 102.45 -70.03
CA THR A 66 46.12 102.50 -68.91
C THR A 66 47.57 102.40 -69.38
N ARG A 67 47.80 102.02 -70.63
CA ARG A 67 49.14 101.90 -71.21
C ARG A 67 49.69 103.31 -71.50
N PRO A 68 50.94 103.62 -71.14
CA PRO A 68 51.51 104.95 -71.33
C PRO A 68 51.95 105.17 -72.79
N LEU A 69 50.99 105.13 -73.73
CA LEU A 69 51.22 105.30 -75.18
C LEU A 69 51.75 106.68 -75.59
N HIS A 70 51.78 107.64 -74.66
CA HIS A 70 52.40 108.96 -74.85
C HIS A 70 53.84 109.03 -74.32
N ASP A 71 54.29 108.04 -73.55
CA ASP A 71 55.69 107.94 -73.14
C ASP A 71 56.53 107.31 -74.26
N LYS A 72 57.60 108.01 -74.65
CA LYS A 72 58.58 107.53 -75.62
C LYS A 72 59.29 106.27 -75.12
N SER A 73 59.54 106.11 -73.82
CA SER A 73 60.26 104.96 -73.29
C SER A 73 59.45 103.67 -73.47
N PHE A 74 58.16 103.69 -73.12
CA PHE A 74 57.23 102.59 -73.34
C PHE A 74 57.04 102.26 -74.82
N VAL A 75 56.88 103.27 -75.68
CA VAL A 75 56.75 103.06 -77.13
C VAL A 75 57.99 102.39 -77.72
N GLN A 76 59.21 102.78 -77.30
CA GLN A 76 60.44 102.10 -77.73
C GLN A 76 60.53 100.66 -77.20
N GLN A 77 60.04 100.38 -75.99
CA GLN A 77 59.95 99.02 -75.48
C GLN A 77 58.98 98.16 -76.30
N CYS A 78 57.80 98.67 -76.66
CA CYS A 78 56.86 97.99 -77.55
C CYS A 78 57.46 97.75 -78.95
N ILE A 79 58.21 98.71 -79.51
CA ILE A 79 58.93 98.54 -80.77
C ILE A 79 59.95 97.40 -80.69
N ARG A 80 60.70 97.31 -79.58
CA ARG A 80 61.66 96.22 -79.35
C ARG A 80 60.94 94.87 -79.24
N HIS A 81 59.89 94.77 -78.43
CA HIS A 81 59.13 93.52 -78.29
C HIS A 81 58.44 93.08 -79.60
N LEU A 82 58.04 94.03 -80.45
CA LEU A 82 57.52 93.76 -81.79
C LEU A 82 58.62 93.20 -82.71
N HIS A 83 59.82 93.80 -82.69
CA HIS A 83 60.97 93.29 -83.46
C HIS A 83 61.37 91.87 -83.01
N GLU A 84 61.48 91.65 -81.69
CA GLU A 84 61.78 90.34 -81.09
C GLU A 84 60.76 89.29 -81.57
N PHE A 85 59.46 89.54 -81.39
CA PHE A 85 58.40 88.62 -81.81
C PHE A 85 58.40 88.34 -83.33
N LEU A 86 58.52 89.38 -84.18
CA LEU A 86 58.55 89.20 -85.63
C LEU A 86 59.80 88.42 -86.10
N THR A 87 60.91 88.53 -85.37
CA THR A 87 62.12 87.74 -85.65
C THR A 87 61.93 86.29 -85.20
N GLU A 88 61.43 86.06 -83.98
CA GLU A 88 61.19 84.72 -83.41
C GLU A 88 60.19 83.89 -84.24
N GLN A 89 59.13 84.51 -84.75
CA GLN A 89 58.11 83.82 -85.55
C GLN A 89 58.44 83.73 -87.05
N GLY A 90 59.59 84.28 -87.50
CA GLY A 90 60.03 84.19 -88.90
C GLY A 90 59.26 85.07 -89.89
N PHE A 91 59.04 86.35 -89.57
CA PHE A 91 58.37 87.30 -90.46
C PHE A 91 59.09 87.43 -91.83
N PRO A 92 58.40 87.21 -92.97
CA PRO A 92 59.03 87.16 -94.30
C PRO A 92 59.37 88.55 -94.90
N GLY A 93 59.20 89.65 -94.15
CA GLY A 93 59.47 91.01 -94.60
C GLY A 93 60.72 91.63 -93.97
N ILE A 94 61.35 92.59 -94.66
CA ILE A 94 62.56 93.25 -94.20
C ILE A 94 62.26 94.16 -92.99
N LEU A 95 62.64 93.73 -91.79
CA LEU A 95 62.51 94.49 -90.54
C LEU A 95 63.50 95.66 -90.48
N SER A 96 63.16 96.78 -91.13
CA SER A 96 63.96 98.01 -91.04
C SER A 96 63.60 98.85 -89.82
N ALA A 97 64.59 99.56 -89.25
CA ALA A 97 64.33 100.50 -88.15
C ALA A 97 63.29 101.58 -88.53
N LYS A 98 63.25 102.01 -89.80
CA LYS A 98 62.25 102.96 -90.30
C LYS A 98 60.83 102.37 -90.29
N MET A 99 60.67 101.13 -90.74
CA MET A 99 59.39 100.41 -90.73
C MET A 99 58.83 100.30 -89.29
N LEU A 100 59.69 100.06 -88.31
CA LEU A 100 59.27 99.86 -86.91
C LEU A 100 59.02 101.17 -86.15
N GLN A 101 59.67 102.27 -86.53
CA GLN A 101 59.46 103.60 -85.92
C GLN A 101 58.32 104.39 -86.59
N SER A 102 58.03 104.15 -87.87
CA SER A 102 56.98 104.84 -88.64
C SER A 102 56.55 104.02 -89.87
N PRO A 103 55.73 102.97 -89.71
CA PRO A 103 55.30 102.12 -90.82
C PRO A 103 54.33 102.83 -91.77
N SER A 104 54.43 102.55 -93.07
CA SER A 104 53.32 102.81 -93.99
C SER A 104 52.13 101.88 -93.68
N THR A 105 50.92 102.25 -94.10
CA THR A 105 49.73 101.38 -93.96
C THR A 105 49.94 100.00 -94.59
N LYS A 106 50.72 99.88 -95.67
CA LYS A 106 51.05 98.57 -96.28
C LYS A 106 51.97 97.71 -95.41
N GLU A 107 52.95 98.30 -94.75
CA GLU A 107 53.84 97.58 -93.82
C GLU A 107 53.08 97.18 -92.54
N PHE A 108 52.28 98.10 -91.99
CA PHE A 108 51.44 97.83 -90.82
C PHE A 108 50.44 96.69 -91.08
N VAL A 109 49.74 96.71 -92.21
CA VAL A 109 48.76 95.67 -92.56
C VAL A 109 49.43 94.31 -92.74
N LYS A 110 50.61 94.24 -93.36
CA LYS A 110 51.39 92.98 -93.45
C LYS A 110 51.83 92.45 -92.08
N VAL A 111 52.22 93.34 -91.16
CA VAL A 111 52.55 92.95 -89.78
C VAL A 111 51.31 92.46 -89.04
N PHE A 112 50.19 93.18 -89.14
CA PHE A 112 48.92 92.79 -88.52
C PHE A 112 48.43 91.43 -89.03
N GLU A 113 48.43 91.23 -90.35
CA GLU A 113 48.09 89.96 -91.00
C GLU A 113 48.99 88.82 -90.52
N PHE A 114 50.30 89.01 -90.50
CA PHE A 114 51.25 87.99 -90.03
C PHE A 114 51.04 87.61 -88.56
N VAL A 115 50.79 88.59 -87.67
CA VAL A 115 50.49 88.32 -86.27
C VAL A 115 49.14 87.61 -86.14
N TYR A 116 48.12 88.01 -86.90
CA TYR A 116 46.80 87.38 -86.87
C TYR A 116 46.83 85.93 -87.42
N ARG A 117 47.66 85.63 -88.43
CA ARG A 117 47.87 84.27 -88.94
C ARG A 117 48.42 83.28 -87.90
N GLN A 118 48.96 83.77 -86.77
CA GLN A 118 49.35 82.92 -85.64
C GLN A 118 48.16 82.48 -84.76
N LEU A 119 46.99 83.14 -84.90
CA LEU A 119 45.71 82.73 -84.31
C LEU A 119 44.92 81.85 -85.30
N ASP A 120 44.88 82.27 -86.57
CA ASP A 120 44.16 81.61 -87.66
C ASP A 120 45.09 81.43 -88.88
N PRO A 121 45.68 80.22 -89.06
CA PRO A 121 46.57 79.94 -90.20
C PRO A 121 45.91 80.05 -91.58
N THR A 122 44.58 80.11 -91.66
CA THR A 122 43.83 80.20 -92.92
C THR A 122 43.50 81.65 -93.33
N PHE A 123 43.80 82.63 -92.48
CA PHE A 123 43.44 84.02 -92.72
C PHE A 123 44.31 84.70 -93.78
N GLU A 124 43.66 85.29 -94.79
CA GLU A 124 44.28 86.24 -95.72
C GLU A 124 43.61 87.61 -95.61
N MET A 125 44.40 88.68 -95.59
CA MET A 125 43.88 90.05 -95.51
C MET A 125 43.22 90.46 -96.84
N PRO A 126 41.97 90.97 -96.84
CA PRO A 126 41.32 91.43 -98.05
C PRO A 126 42.11 92.53 -98.78
N ASN A 127 42.29 92.37 -100.09
CA ASN A 127 43.03 93.31 -100.96
C ASN A 127 42.38 94.72 -101.10
N SER A 128 41.26 94.97 -100.43
CA SER A 128 40.51 96.23 -100.45
C SER A 128 39.93 96.52 -99.07
N LYS A 129 39.79 97.80 -98.70
CA LYS A 129 39.17 98.26 -97.45
C LYS A 129 39.86 97.81 -96.15
N VAL A 130 41.18 97.57 -96.19
CA VAL A 130 41.99 97.21 -95.00
C VAL A 130 41.83 98.19 -93.83
N GLU A 131 41.45 99.43 -94.09
CA GLU A 131 41.13 100.46 -93.10
C GLU A 131 39.77 100.28 -92.38
N GLU A 132 38.88 99.45 -92.92
CA GLU A 132 37.62 99.01 -92.30
C GLU A 132 37.83 97.63 -91.63
N GLU A 133 38.56 96.72 -92.30
CA GLU A 133 38.79 95.35 -91.83
C GLU A 133 39.63 95.27 -90.55
N VAL A 134 40.76 95.98 -90.45
CA VAL A 134 41.60 95.87 -89.24
C VAL A 134 40.86 96.33 -87.96
N PRO A 135 40.14 97.47 -87.95
CA PRO A 135 39.24 97.82 -86.84
C PRO A 135 38.12 96.80 -86.60
N ALA A 136 37.57 96.17 -87.63
CA ALA A 136 36.52 95.16 -87.50
C ALA A 136 37.05 93.87 -86.83
N ILE A 137 38.23 93.39 -87.26
CA ILE A 137 38.92 92.22 -86.69
C ILE A 137 39.27 92.48 -85.22
N LEU A 138 39.88 93.62 -84.90
CA LEU A 138 40.17 94.00 -83.50
C LEU A 138 38.90 94.03 -82.64
N LYS A 139 37.80 94.57 -83.17
CA LYS A 139 36.50 94.59 -82.48
C LYS A 139 35.90 93.18 -82.30
N ALA A 140 36.05 92.30 -83.29
CA ALA A 140 35.61 90.91 -83.19
C ALA A 140 36.37 90.14 -82.11
N LEU A 141 37.70 90.31 -82.05
CA LEU A 141 38.58 89.81 -80.98
C LEU A 141 38.36 90.49 -79.61
N ARG A 142 37.40 91.43 -79.49
CA ARG A 142 37.07 92.19 -78.27
C ARG A 142 38.19 93.12 -77.74
N TYR A 143 39.05 93.63 -78.62
CA TYR A 143 40.02 94.67 -78.26
C TYR A 143 39.29 95.90 -77.66
N PRO A 144 39.62 96.35 -76.44
CA PRO A 144 38.81 97.36 -75.73
C PRO A 144 38.97 98.80 -76.23
N PHE A 145 39.94 99.08 -77.10
CA PHE A 145 40.25 100.44 -77.55
C PHE A 145 40.01 100.61 -79.06
N VAL A 146 39.19 101.59 -79.46
CA VAL A 146 38.78 101.74 -80.86
C VAL A 146 39.87 102.41 -81.70
N LEU A 147 40.50 101.67 -82.60
CA LEU A 147 41.31 102.22 -83.69
C LEU A 147 40.38 102.73 -84.80
N SER A 148 40.49 104.00 -85.18
CA SER A 148 39.57 104.63 -86.15
C SER A 148 39.99 104.39 -87.61
N LYS A 149 39.02 104.45 -88.54
CA LYS A 149 39.29 104.39 -89.99
C LYS A 149 40.27 105.49 -90.45
N SER A 150 40.23 106.67 -89.84
CA SER A 150 41.18 107.77 -90.12
C SER A 150 42.59 107.50 -89.61
N ALA A 151 42.74 106.77 -88.50
CA ALA A 151 44.04 106.31 -88.01
C ALA A 151 44.69 105.33 -89.01
N MET A 152 43.92 104.43 -89.61
CA MET A 152 44.43 103.45 -90.58
C MET A 152 45.06 104.08 -91.84
N TYR A 153 44.48 105.17 -92.36
CA TYR A 153 45.07 105.93 -93.48
C TYR A 153 46.39 106.66 -93.12
N SER A 154 46.71 106.80 -91.84
CA SER A 154 47.84 107.60 -91.33
C SER A 154 48.63 106.88 -90.22
N VAL A 155 48.68 105.55 -90.29
CA VAL A 155 49.04 104.69 -89.14
C VAL A 155 50.45 104.95 -88.57
N GLY A 156 51.42 105.29 -89.42
CA GLY A 156 52.80 105.64 -89.02
C GLY A 156 52.99 107.09 -88.53
N ALA A 157 51.93 107.90 -88.43
CA ALA A 157 52.06 109.28 -87.97
C ALA A 157 52.39 109.34 -86.45
N PRO A 158 53.16 110.35 -85.96
CA PRO A 158 53.69 110.35 -84.59
C PRO A 158 52.67 110.25 -83.45
N HIS A 159 51.43 110.67 -83.68
CA HIS A 159 50.34 110.57 -82.69
C HIS A 159 49.44 109.34 -82.89
N THR A 160 49.52 108.68 -84.04
CA THR A 160 48.71 107.53 -84.44
C THR A 160 49.46 106.21 -84.16
N TRP A 161 50.76 106.17 -84.47
CA TRP A 161 51.56 104.96 -84.37
C TRP A 161 51.55 104.31 -82.98
N PRO A 162 51.65 105.04 -81.85
CA PRO A 162 51.56 104.43 -80.53
C PRO A 162 50.23 103.69 -80.26
N GLN A 163 49.11 104.15 -80.82
CA GLN A 163 47.79 103.51 -80.66
C GLN A 163 47.68 102.23 -81.49
N ALA A 164 48.20 102.25 -82.72
CA ALA A 164 48.23 101.10 -83.60
C ALA A 164 49.26 100.03 -83.16
N LEU A 165 50.43 100.46 -82.69
CA LEU A 165 51.41 99.60 -82.02
C LEU A 165 50.83 98.99 -80.74
N GLY A 166 50.08 99.77 -79.95
CA GLY A 166 49.34 99.24 -78.80
C GLY A 166 48.34 98.14 -79.19
N ALA A 167 47.69 98.25 -80.34
CA ALA A 167 46.81 97.19 -80.86
C ALA A 167 47.59 95.94 -81.31
N LEU A 168 48.73 96.12 -81.99
CA LEU A 168 49.62 95.01 -82.37
C LEU A 168 50.20 94.27 -81.16
N MET A 169 50.67 94.99 -80.14
CA MET A 169 51.22 94.37 -78.94
C MET A 169 50.16 93.55 -78.19
N TRP A 170 48.94 94.09 -78.06
CA TRP A 170 47.82 93.35 -77.47
C TRP A 170 47.46 92.09 -78.28
N LEU A 171 47.54 92.15 -79.62
CA LEU A 171 47.30 91.00 -80.50
C LEU A 171 48.42 89.94 -80.34
N ILE A 172 49.68 90.36 -80.24
CA ILE A 172 50.82 89.49 -79.92
C ILE A 172 50.61 88.80 -78.56
N ASP A 173 50.07 89.51 -77.57
CA ASP A 173 49.77 88.91 -76.27
C ASP A 173 48.60 87.90 -76.36
N GLN A 174 47.61 88.09 -77.25
CA GLN A 174 46.60 87.06 -77.53
C GLN A 174 47.23 85.79 -78.13
N VAL A 175 48.18 85.94 -79.07
CA VAL A 175 48.94 84.81 -79.65
C VAL A 175 49.71 84.04 -78.56
N LYS A 176 50.40 84.76 -77.66
CA LYS A 176 51.12 84.16 -76.54
C LYS A 176 50.20 83.39 -75.59
N VAL A 177 49.04 83.96 -75.24
CA VAL A 177 48.03 83.28 -74.41
C VAL A 177 47.51 82.01 -75.09
N ARG A 178 47.12 82.07 -76.37
CA ARG A 178 46.61 80.90 -77.11
C ARG A 178 47.65 79.80 -77.28
N SER A 179 48.92 80.17 -77.49
CA SER A 179 50.06 79.25 -77.56
C SER A 179 50.32 78.54 -76.22
N ASN A 180 50.21 79.25 -75.10
CA ASN A 180 50.39 78.67 -73.77
C ASN A 180 49.21 77.79 -73.35
N GLN A 181 47.97 78.17 -73.68
CA GLN A 181 46.78 77.32 -73.45
C GLN A 181 46.93 75.94 -74.12
N ARG A 182 47.30 75.91 -75.41
CA ARG A 182 47.53 74.65 -76.17
C ARG A 182 48.59 73.75 -75.52
N LYS A 183 49.55 74.31 -74.76
CA LYS A 183 50.56 73.54 -74.02
C LYS A 183 50.04 73.01 -72.69
N GLN A 184 49.19 73.76 -71.98
CA GLN A 184 48.58 73.31 -70.73
C GLN A 184 47.47 72.27 -70.95
N GLU A 185 46.79 72.31 -72.09
CA GLU A 185 45.75 71.35 -72.48
C GLU A 185 46.28 69.89 -72.51
N LEU A 186 47.59 69.71 -72.75
CA LEU A 186 48.29 68.42 -72.69
C LEU A 186 48.61 67.94 -71.25
N LEU A 187 48.53 68.82 -70.24
CA LEU A 187 48.88 68.52 -68.85
C LEU A 187 47.66 68.16 -67.98
N PHE A 188 46.44 68.46 -68.43
CA PHE A 188 45.21 68.21 -67.66
C PHE A 188 44.66 66.78 -67.80
N SER A 189 45.38 65.87 -68.46
CA SER A 189 44.99 64.44 -68.58
C SER A 189 45.24 63.61 -67.30
N GLU A 190 45.84 64.21 -66.26
CA GLU A 190 46.30 63.51 -65.03
C GLU A 190 45.27 63.54 -63.88
N PHE A 191 44.09 64.13 -64.09
CA PHE A 191 42.98 64.17 -63.12
C PHE A 191 41.78 63.34 -63.60
N CYS A 192 41.96 62.02 -63.66
CA CYS A 192 40.84 61.08 -63.55
C CYS A 192 40.68 60.75 -62.06
N GLU A 193 39.47 60.92 -61.50
CA GLU A 193 39.18 60.43 -60.14
C GLU A 193 39.00 58.91 -60.19
N ASP A 194 39.52 58.19 -59.18
CA ASP A 194 39.41 56.74 -59.04
C ASP A 194 37.94 56.33 -58.85
N SER A 195 37.25 56.03 -59.95
CA SER A 195 36.00 55.25 -59.92
C SER A 195 36.36 53.76 -59.91
N ASP A 196 35.85 53.00 -58.93
CA ASP A 196 35.97 51.55 -58.89
C ASP A 196 35.36 50.86 -60.14
N ASN A 197 34.51 51.58 -60.91
CA ASN A 197 34.00 51.11 -62.19
C ASN A 197 34.83 51.67 -63.38
N ILE A 198 35.69 50.82 -63.94
CA ILE A 198 36.54 51.11 -65.10
C ILE A 198 35.71 51.64 -66.30
N GLU A 199 34.51 51.11 -66.54
CA GLU A 199 33.67 51.50 -67.70
C GLU A 199 33.09 52.92 -67.56
N GLU A 200 32.96 53.43 -66.33
CA GLU A 200 32.58 54.82 -66.06
C GLU A 200 33.80 55.76 -66.01
N GLY A 201 35.01 55.22 -66.02
CA GLY A 201 36.26 55.98 -65.97
C GLY A 201 36.46 56.87 -67.20
N ALA A 202 37.01 58.07 -66.99
CA ALA A 202 37.34 58.99 -68.09
C ALA A 202 38.43 58.42 -69.03
N GLU A 203 39.29 57.52 -68.55
CA GLU A 203 40.25 56.79 -69.41
C GLU A 203 39.56 55.81 -70.36
N TYR A 204 38.56 55.05 -69.90
CA TYR A 204 37.77 54.15 -70.75
C TYR A 204 36.96 54.95 -71.78
N ASN A 205 36.33 56.06 -71.36
CA ASN A 205 35.60 56.94 -72.26
C ASN A 205 36.52 57.60 -73.31
N LYS A 206 37.74 57.99 -72.94
CA LYS A 206 38.78 58.45 -73.86
C LYS A 206 39.20 57.35 -74.84
N LEU A 207 39.44 56.13 -74.37
CA LEU A 207 39.78 54.97 -75.20
C LEU A 207 38.68 54.63 -76.20
N LEU A 208 37.42 54.62 -75.78
CA LEU A 208 36.26 54.41 -76.63
C LEU A 208 36.09 55.53 -77.67
N LEU A 209 36.39 56.79 -77.30
CA LEU A 209 36.34 57.93 -78.21
C LEU A 209 37.50 57.91 -79.23
N GLU A 210 38.72 57.54 -78.82
CA GLU A 210 39.86 57.29 -79.72
C GLU A 210 39.51 56.20 -80.75
N TYR A 211 38.97 55.07 -80.30
CA TYR A 211 38.51 53.97 -81.15
C TYR A 211 37.43 54.44 -82.14
N THR A 212 36.38 55.09 -81.64
CA THR A 212 35.24 55.54 -82.45
C THR A 212 35.68 56.57 -83.49
N ALA A 213 36.60 57.48 -83.14
CA ALA A 213 37.12 58.48 -84.06
C ALA A 213 37.96 57.86 -85.19
N GLU A 214 38.81 56.88 -84.89
CA GLU A 214 39.67 56.22 -85.88
C GLU A 214 38.84 55.30 -86.81
N ALA A 215 37.96 54.48 -86.25
CA ALA A 215 37.04 53.64 -87.03
C ALA A 215 36.12 54.48 -87.92
N TYR A 216 35.59 55.61 -87.42
CA TYR A 216 34.80 56.53 -88.23
C TYR A 216 35.64 57.26 -89.30
N SER A 217 36.90 57.57 -89.01
CA SER A 217 37.85 58.14 -89.99
C SER A 217 38.09 57.17 -91.16
N LYS A 218 38.29 55.87 -90.87
CA LYS A 218 38.41 54.80 -91.87
C LYS A 218 37.12 54.57 -92.65
N PHE A 219 35.97 54.52 -91.98
CA PHE A 219 34.66 54.43 -92.62
C PHE A 219 34.41 55.59 -93.61
N MET A 220 34.77 56.81 -93.22
CA MET A 220 34.67 58.01 -94.08
C MET A 220 35.69 58.02 -95.24
N GLN A 221 36.68 57.11 -95.23
CA GLN A 221 37.59 56.84 -96.36
C GLN A 221 37.12 55.66 -97.23
N GLY A 222 36.10 54.90 -96.79
CA GLY A 222 35.51 53.77 -97.53
C GLY A 222 35.97 52.38 -97.09
N GLU A 223 36.54 52.23 -95.89
CA GLU A 223 36.80 50.91 -95.27
C GLU A 223 35.53 50.38 -94.57
N ASP A 224 35.18 49.10 -94.83
CA ASP A 224 34.05 48.38 -94.20
C ASP A 224 34.49 47.42 -93.06
N THR A 225 35.80 47.32 -92.80
CA THR A 225 36.42 46.40 -91.81
C THR A 225 37.48 47.13 -91.01
N PHE A 226 37.53 46.92 -89.70
CA PHE A 226 38.35 47.71 -88.77
C PHE A 226 39.27 46.87 -87.87
N ASP A 227 39.59 45.64 -88.30
CA ASP A 227 40.30 44.60 -87.54
C ASP A 227 41.59 45.11 -86.85
N ASP A 228 42.33 46.03 -87.48
CA ASP A 228 43.55 46.64 -86.94
C ASP A 228 43.27 47.66 -85.82
N VAL A 229 42.14 48.38 -85.91
CA VAL A 229 41.65 49.27 -84.84
C VAL A 229 41.07 48.45 -83.69
N ASP A 230 40.35 47.36 -84.01
CA ASP A 230 39.79 46.41 -83.04
C ASP A 230 40.90 45.70 -82.24
N GLU A 231 41.93 45.16 -82.89
CA GLU A 231 43.09 44.57 -82.22
C GLU A 231 43.79 45.57 -81.29
N LEU A 232 43.96 46.82 -81.74
CA LEU A 232 44.62 47.87 -80.96
C LEU A 232 43.76 48.32 -79.76
N PHE A 233 42.44 48.40 -79.92
CA PHE A 233 41.48 48.67 -78.86
C PHE A 233 41.45 47.53 -77.82
N ILE A 234 41.34 46.27 -78.26
CA ILE A 234 41.41 45.08 -77.40
C ILE A 234 42.77 45.01 -76.67
N SER A 235 43.87 45.36 -77.32
CA SER A 235 45.21 45.42 -76.72
C SER A 235 45.34 46.52 -75.65
N LYS A 236 44.68 47.68 -75.83
CA LYS A 236 44.57 48.72 -74.80
C LYS A 236 43.64 48.27 -73.65
N LEU A 237 42.50 47.64 -73.94
CA LEU A 237 41.57 47.12 -72.93
C LEU A 237 42.20 46.02 -72.05
N LYS A 238 42.88 45.03 -72.64
CA LYS A 238 43.59 43.97 -71.89
C LYS A 238 44.59 44.57 -70.88
N LYS A 239 45.25 45.69 -71.23
CA LYS A 239 46.13 46.43 -70.30
C LYS A 239 45.35 47.19 -69.23
N MET A 240 44.29 47.91 -69.60
CA MET A 240 43.44 48.70 -68.69
C MET A 240 42.76 47.83 -67.62
N TYR A 241 42.32 46.62 -67.98
CA TYR A 241 41.76 45.65 -67.04
C TYR A 241 42.82 44.82 -66.30
N ASN A 242 44.11 44.97 -66.62
CA ASN A 242 45.21 44.12 -66.15
C ASN A 242 44.98 42.61 -66.38
N VAL A 243 44.24 42.24 -67.43
CA VAL A 243 43.92 40.84 -67.79
C VAL A 243 44.61 40.45 -69.10
N ASP A 244 45.45 39.41 -69.03
CA ASP A 244 45.88 38.65 -70.19
C ASP A 244 45.36 37.19 -70.15
N GLU A 245 45.53 36.47 -71.26
CA GLU A 245 45.01 35.11 -71.44
C GLU A 245 45.73 34.08 -70.57
N ALA A 246 47.00 34.31 -70.19
CA ALA A 246 47.75 33.44 -69.30
C ALA A 246 47.32 33.63 -67.84
N LEU A 247 46.99 34.87 -67.43
CA LEU A 247 46.38 35.17 -66.15
C LEU A 247 44.99 34.54 -66.04
N LEU A 248 44.16 34.67 -67.08
CA LEU A 248 42.83 34.06 -67.12
C LEU A 248 42.89 32.53 -66.99
N ALA A 249 43.71 31.87 -67.82
CA ALA A 249 43.94 30.42 -67.72
C ALA A 249 44.55 30.00 -66.36
N SER A 250 45.43 30.83 -65.78
CA SER A 250 45.98 30.58 -64.44
C SER A 250 44.93 30.69 -63.33
N MET A 251 43.92 31.57 -63.48
CA MET A 251 42.81 31.67 -62.54
C MET A 251 41.78 30.56 -62.74
N GLU A 252 41.53 30.14 -63.98
CA GLU A 252 40.68 28.97 -64.28
C GLU A 252 41.28 27.68 -63.71
N GLU A 253 42.58 27.44 -63.88
CA GLU A 253 43.29 26.29 -63.30
C GLU A 253 43.23 26.31 -61.76
N LYS A 254 43.46 27.48 -61.12
CA LYS A 254 43.30 27.63 -59.65
C LYS A 254 41.86 27.37 -59.21
N TYR A 255 40.88 27.86 -59.97
CA TYR A 255 39.46 27.65 -59.69
C TYR A 255 39.09 26.17 -59.80
N ARG A 256 39.58 25.46 -60.82
CA ARG A 256 39.41 24.01 -60.95
C ARG A 256 40.01 23.27 -59.75
N ILE A 257 41.27 23.56 -59.39
CA ILE A 257 41.92 22.96 -58.21
C ILE A 257 41.13 23.23 -56.92
N LEU A 258 40.62 24.45 -56.71
CA LEU A 258 39.79 24.77 -55.56
C LEU A 258 38.43 24.06 -55.60
N SER A 259 37.81 23.94 -56.78
CA SER A 259 36.53 23.24 -56.96
C SER A 259 36.66 21.75 -56.73
N ASP A 260 37.73 21.12 -57.23
CA ASP A 260 38.06 19.70 -57.01
C ASP A 260 38.35 19.43 -55.52
N GLU A 261 39.08 20.34 -54.85
CA GLU A 261 39.34 20.28 -53.41
C GLU A 261 38.08 20.51 -52.57
N VAL A 262 37.20 21.44 -52.97
CA VAL A 262 35.88 21.62 -52.32
C VAL A 262 35.03 20.38 -52.51
N GLU A 263 34.94 19.79 -53.71
CA GLU A 263 34.17 18.57 -53.93
C GLU A 263 34.76 17.37 -53.15
N ARG A 264 36.09 17.30 -53.02
CA ARG A 264 36.77 16.31 -52.14
C ARG A 264 36.41 16.53 -50.67
N LEU A 265 36.49 17.77 -50.18
CA LEU A 265 36.16 18.12 -48.80
C LEU A 265 34.65 17.95 -48.51
N GLU A 266 33.78 18.19 -49.48
CA GLU A 266 32.34 17.90 -49.36
C GLU A 266 32.08 16.38 -49.33
N LYS A 267 32.77 15.57 -50.14
CA LYS A 267 32.69 14.10 -50.07
C LYS A 267 33.24 13.57 -48.73
N GLU A 268 34.35 14.13 -48.24
CA GLU A 268 34.91 13.83 -46.91
C GLU A 268 34.00 14.32 -45.77
N SER A 269 33.25 15.41 -45.98
CA SER A 269 32.24 15.91 -45.04
C SER A 269 30.89 15.17 -45.13
N HIS A 270 30.56 14.52 -46.25
CA HIS A 270 29.44 13.57 -46.33
C HIS A 270 29.80 12.25 -45.65
N THR A 271 31.08 11.86 -45.68
CA THR A 271 31.64 10.82 -44.80
C THR A 271 32.01 11.36 -43.41
N ASP A 272 31.24 12.32 -42.87
CA ASP A 272 31.56 13.08 -41.65
C ASP A 272 32.14 12.18 -40.55
N ARG A 273 33.46 12.27 -40.42
CA ARG A 273 34.27 11.50 -39.48
C ARG A 273 33.96 11.90 -38.03
N LEU A 274 33.53 13.14 -37.80
CA LEU A 274 33.09 13.62 -36.49
C LEU A 274 31.68 13.12 -36.15
N MET A 275 30.71 13.13 -37.06
CA MET A 275 29.39 12.51 -36.82
C MET A 275 29.46 10.99 -36.72
N THR A 276 30.30 10.33 -37.52
CA THR A 276 30.63 8.91 -37.37
C THR A 276 31.19 8.63 -35.98
N LYS A 277 32.18 9.41 -35.51
CA LYS A 277 32.74 9.24 -34.15
C LYS A 277 31.81 9.68 -33.03
N ARG A 278 30.89 10.64 -33.26
CA ARG A 278 29.79 10.98 -32.32
C ARG A 278 28.82 9.81 -32.19
N MET A 279 28.49 9.14 -33.30
CA MET A 279 27.59 7.98 -33.33
C MET A 279 28.24 6.74 -32.72
N ASP A 280 29.53 6.49 -32.99
CA ASP A 280 30.33 5.47 -32.29
C ASP A 280 30.39 5.74 -30.78
N ARG A 281 30.64 6.99 -30.37
CA ARG A 281 30.62 7.40 -28.95
C ARG A 281 29.26 7.11 -28.30
N VAL A 282 28.15 7.35 -28.99
CA VAL A 282 26.80 7.03 -28.47
C VAL A 282 26.57 5.53 -28.35
N LYS A 283 26.99 4.71 -29.33
CA LYS A 283 26.95 3.24 -29.24
C LYS A 283 27.77 2.75 -28.04
N LEU A 284 29.04 3.17 -27.96
CA LEU A 284 29.96 2.81 -26.86
C LEU A 284 29.41 3.26 -25.50
N GLN A 285 28.79 4.44 -25.40
CA GLN A 285 28.18 4.91 -24.15
C GLN A 285 26.94 4.10 -23.76
N ALA A 286 26.16 3.59 -24.72
CA ALA A 286 25.07 2.67 -24.46
C ALA A 286 25.57 1.29 -24.01
N ASP A 287 26.62 0.77 -24.65
CA ASP A 287 27.22 -0.52 -24.28
C ASP A 287 27.97 -0.46 -22.94
N LEU A 288 28.62 0.66 -22.61
CA LEU A 288 29.20 0.91 -21.29
C LEU A 288 28.11 0.88 -20.20
N LYS A 289 26.94 1.49 -20.44
CA LYS A 289 25.78 1.38 -19.53
C LYS A 289 25.27 -0.06 -19.39
N LYS A 290 25.19 -0.84 -20.48
CA LYS A 290 24.83 -2.27 -20.42
C LYS A 290 25.82 -3.03 -19.54
N LEU A 291 27.13 -2.87 -19.79
CA LEU A 291 28.19 -3.52 -19.02
C LEU A 291 28.18 -3.12 -17.54
N GLN A 292 27.89 -1.85 -17.21
CA GLN A 292 27.70 -1.41 -15.83
C GLN A 292 26.51 -2.10 -15.15
N SER A 293 25.35 -2.18 -15.83
CA SER A 293 24.18 -2.88 -15.29
C SER A 293 24.43 -4.39 -15.12
N TYR A 294 25.15 -5.01 -16.06
CA TYR A 294 25.55 -6.41 -15.97
C TYR A 294 26.54 -6.65 -14.81
N ARG A 295 27.53 -5.76 -14.62
CA ARG A 295 28.46 -5.83 -13.49
C ARG A 295 27.74 -5.68 -12.15
N SER A 296 26.78 -4.76 -12.05
CA SER A 296 25.96 -4.55 -10.85
C SER A 296 25.11 -5.79 -10.53
N ASN A 297 24.53 -6.43 -11.56
CA ASN A 297 23.79 -7.68 -11.41
C ASN A 297 24.70 -8.85 -10.96
N LEU A 298 25.92 -8.94 -11.48
CA LEU A 298 26.91 -9.93 -11.04
C LEU A 298 27.40 -9.67 -9.60
N GLU A 299 27.59 -8.41 -9.21
CA GLU A 299 27.94 -8.01 -7.84
C GLU A 299 26.83 -8.38 -6.85
N ALA A 300 25.57 -8.10 -7.19
CA ALA A 300 24.41 -8.51 -6.39
C ALA A 300 24.26 -10.04 -6.32
N PHE A 301 24.44 -10.75 -7.44
CA PHE A 301 24.40 -12.22 -7.47
C PHE A 301 25.53 -12.84 -6.64
N LYS A 302 26.75 -12.28 -6.71
CA LYS A 302 27.89 -12.67 -5.87
C LYS A 302 27.57 -12.46 -4.39
N GLY A 303 27.07 -11.28 -4.00
CA GLY A 303 26.68 -11.00 -2.62
C GLY A 303 25.61 -11.95 -2.09
N ASN A 304 24.62 -12.32 -2.92
CA ASN A 304 23.62 -13.32 -2.56
C ASN A 304 24.23 -14.72 -2.34
N LEU A 305 25.22 -15.12 -3.15
CA LEU A 305 25.95 -16.39 -2.94
C LEU A 305 26.85 -16.35 -1.70
N GLU A 306 27.51 -15.23 -1.42
CA GLU A 306 28.33 -15.05 -0.21
C GLU A 306 27.47 -15.07 1.07
N ASN A 307 26.29 -14.45 1.05
CA ASN A 307 25.30 -14.56 2.11
C ASN A 307 24.84 -16.01 2.28
N ARG A 308 24.43 -16.69 1.19
CA ARG A 308 23.96 -18.09 1.24
C ARG A 308 25.04 -19.06 1.73
N ALA A 309 26.31 -18.83 1.39
CA ALA A 309 27.44 -19.59 1.91
C ALA A 309 27.67 -19.34 3.40
N SER A 310 27.48 -18.10 3.87
CA SER A 310 27.58 -17.74 5.30
C SER A 310 26.44 -18.36 6.13
N GLU A 311 25.20 -18.33 5.62
CA GLU A 311 24.05 -19.03 6.19
C GLU A 311 24.32 -20.54 6.33
N LEU A 312 24.74 -21.19 5.24
CA LEU A 312 25.07 -22.63 5.24
C LEU A 312 26.24 -22.97 6.17
N SER A 313 27.25 -22.12 6.28
CA SER A 313 28.36 -22.32 7.21
C SER A 313 27.90 -22.25 8.68
N TYR A 314 27.01 -21.32 9.00
CA TYR A 314 26.42 -21.20 10.34
C TYR A 314 25.48 -22.37 10.66
N GLU A 315 24.61 -22.78 9.72
CA GLU A 315 23.78 -23.99 9.86
C GLU A 315 24.63 -25.24 10.08
N LEU A 316 25.77 -25.37 9.38
CA LEU A 316 26.71 -26.48 9.53
C LEU A 316 27.40 -26.48 10.89
N GLU A 317 27.85 -25.33 11.39
CA GLU A 317 28.51 -25.20 12.71
C GLU A 317 27.54 -25.45 13.87
N VAL A 318 26.29 -24.98 13.76
CA VAL A 318 25.20 -25.30 14.71
C VAL A 318 24.90 -26.80 14.70
N THR A 319 24.78 -27.41 13.51
CA THR A 319 24.51 -28.85 13.37
C THR A 319 25.67 -29.71 13.89
N GLY A 320 26.92 -29.28 13.64
CA GLY A 320 28.11 -29.91 14.20
C GLY A 320 28.13 -29.87 15.73
N SER A 321 27.83 -28.70 16.32
CA SER A 321 27.73 -28.51 17.77
C SER A 321 26.65 -29.40 18.41
N GLN A 322 25.49 -29.55 17.76
CA GLN A 322 24.43 -30.47 18.18
C GLN A 322 24.89 -31.93 18.12
N LEU A 323 25.56 -32.33 17.03
CA LEU A 323 26.08 -33.67 16.82
C LEU A 323 27.19 -34.05 17.83
N GLU A 324 28.03 -33.10 18.25
CA GLU A 324 28.97 -33.30 19.36
C GLU A 324 28.25 -33.43 20.71
N SER A 325 27.18 -32.68 20.94
CA SER A 325 26.39 -32.82 22.17
C SER A 325 25.68 -34.18 22.26
N LEU A 326 25.07 -34.64 21.17
CA LEU A 326 24.46 -35.97 21.09
C LEU A 326 25.49 -37.10 21.22
N LYS A 327 26.73 -36.91 20.72
CA LYS A 327 27.85 -37.84 20.98
C LYS A 327 28.26 -37.87 22.45
N ARG A 328 28.27 -36.73 23.15
CA ARG A 328 28.54 -36.67 24.59
C ARG A 328 27.45 -37.41 25.37
N GLU A 329 26.18 -37.12 25.11
CA GLU A 329 25.05 -37.84 25.73
C GLU A 329 25.08 -39.35 25.41
N GLN A 330 25.40 -39.76 24.17
CA GLN A 330 25.57 -41.16 23.81
C GLN A 330 26.66 -41.84 24.64
N ASN A 331 27.83 -41.20 24.79
CA ASN A 331 28.94 -41.74 25.57
C ASN A 331 28.61 -41.80 27.07
N GLU A 332 27.94 -40.79 27.61
CA GLU A 332 27.47 -40.77 29.00
C GLU A 332 26.43 -41.86 29.28
N LEU A 333 25.45 -42.04 28.38
CA LEU A 333 24.45 -43.11 28.46
C LEU A 333 25.09 -44.51 28.30
N GLN A 334 26.08 -44.65 27.42
CA GLN A 334 26.80 -45.92 27.23
C GLN A 334 27.67 -46.26 28.46
N LEU A 335 28.31 -45.27 29.07
CA LEU A 335 29.07 -45.44 30.31
C LEU A 335 28.14 -45.72 31.50
N LEU A 336 26.95 -45.10 31.55
CA LEU A 336 25.93 -45.41 32.55
C LEU A 336 25.38 -46.83 32.38
N LEU A 337 25.15 -47.28 31.14
CA LEU A 337 24.74 -48.66 30.83
C LEU A 337 25.81 -49.68 31.24
N GLN A 338 27.09 -49.41 30.95
CA GLN A 338 28.21 -50.27 31.37
C GLN A 338 28.37 -50.36 32.90
N ASN A 339 27.96 -49.32 33.64
CA ASN A 339 28.00 -49.28 35.10
C ASN A 339 26.70 -49.79 35.77
N GLN A 340 25.66 -50.16 35.01
CA GLN A 340 24.45 -50.75 35.58
C GLN A 340 24.70 -52.20 36.03
N LYS A 341 24.45 -52.47 37.31
CA LYS A 341 24.71 -53.77 37.97
C LYS A 341 23.69 -54.87 37.62
N PHE A 342 22.64 -54.55 36.88
CA PHE A 342 21.54 -55.45 36.52
C PHE A 342 21.24 -55.29 35.04
N THR A 343 21.19 -56.40 34.30
CA THR A 343 20.75 -56.38 32.90
C THR A 343 19.23 -56.19 32.82
N PRO A 344 18.66 -55.81 31.66
CA PRO A 344 17.22 -55.83 31.46
C PRO A 344 16.58 -57.20 31.79
N ALA A 345 17.29 -58.31 31.53
CA ALA A 345 16.84 -59.66 31.90
C ALA A 345 16.82 -59.91 33.41
N ASP A 346 17.75 -59.33 34.18
CA ASP A 346 17.70 -59.33 35.64
C ASP A 346 16.52 -58.51 36.16
N VAL A 347 16.25 -57.35 35.56
CA VAL A 347 15.10 -56.50 35.89
C VAL A 347 13.78 -57.21 35.57
N GLU A 348 13.69 -57.96 34.47
CA GLU A 348 12.54 -58.83 34.16
C GLU A 348 12.39 -59.98 35.15
N ARG A 349 13.50 -60.61 35.58
CA ARG A 349 13.49 -61.66 36.61
C ARG A 349 13.00 -61.11 37.95
N ILE A 350 13.54 -59.99 38.42
CA ILE A 350 13.11 -59.32 39.65
C ILE A 350 11.62 -58.91 39.57
N ASN A 351 11.14 -58.42 38.42
CA ASN A 351 9.72 -58.10 38.22
C ASN A 351 8.81 -59.34 38.06
N ARG A 352 9.37 -60.53 37.82
CA ARG A 352 8.66 -61.80 37.86
C ARG A 352 8.54 -62.30 39.30
N GLU A 353 9.66 -62.40 40.00
CA GLU A 353 9.74 -62.74 41.44
C GLU A 353 8.85 -61.82 42.28
N LYS A 354 8.87 -60.50 42.02
CA LYS A 354 7.98 -59.52 42.67
C LYS A 354 6.49 -59.85 42.44
N ARG A 355 6.08 -60.27 41.24
CA ARG A 355 4.68 -60.63 40.94
C ARG A 355 4.29 -61.94 41.63
N GLU A 356 5.18 -62.91 41.70
CA GLU A 356 4.96 -64.21 42.37
C GLU A 356 4.87 -64.04 43.90
N LEU A 357 5.72 -63.19 44.49
CA LEU A 357 5.62 -62.75 45.88
C LEU A 357 4.32 -61.99 46.16
N GLN A 358 3.92 -61.07 45.27
CA GLN A 358 2.70 -60.28 45.43
C GLN A 358 1.43 -61.15 45.28
N GLN A 359 1.42 -62.14 44.39
CA GLN A 359 0.38 -63.18 44.34
C GLN A 359 0.35 -64.03 45.62
N THR A 360 1.53 -64.37 46.16
CA THR A 360 1.65 -65.12 47.42
C THR A 360 1.10 -64.33 48.60
N ILE A 361 1.37 -63.02 48.68
CA ILE A 361 0.79 -62.11 49.66
C ILE A 361 -0.74 -62.10 49.52
N THR A 362 -1.29 -61.87 48.33
CA THR A 362 -2.77 -61.88 48.11
C THR A 362 -3.41 -63.21 48.55
N ARG A 363 -2.77 -64.35 48.25
CA ARG A 363 -3.24 -65.67 48.69
C ARG A 363 -3.22 -65.82 50.22
N LEU A 364 -2.15 -65.37 50.88
CA LEU A 364 -2.02 -65.45 52.33
C LEU A 364 -2.99 -64.49 53.05
N SER A 365 -3.16 -63.26 52.53
CA SER A 365 -4.15 -62.30 53.03
C SER A 365 -5.57 -62.84 52.94
N LYS A 366 -5.94 -63.46 51.81
CA LYS A 366 -7.25 -64.13 51.72
C LYS A 366 -7.36 -65.29 52.72
N SER A 367 -6.34 -66.13 52.86
CA SER A 367 -6.36 -67.24 53.82
C SER A 367 -6.45 -66.76 55.28
N LEU A 368 -5.98 -65.54 55.58
CA LEU A 368 -6.15 -64.89 56.87
C LEU A 368 -7.58 -64.36 57.05
N GLU A 369 -8.15 -63.73 56.02
CA GLU A 369 -9.54 -63.24 56.00
C GLU A 369 -10.56 -64.39 56.15
N ASP A 370 -10.40 -65.48 55.39
CA ASP A 370 -11.19 -66.71 55.51
C ASP A 370 -11.10 -67.30 56.94
N ALA A 371 -9.92 -67.28 57.57
CA ALA A 371 -9.70 -67.77 58.94
C ALA A 371 -10.26 -66.84 60.02
N GLN A 372 -10.16 -65.52 59.85
CA GLN A 372 -10.76 -64.53 60.74
C GLN A 372 -12.29 -64.60 60.70
N GLN A 373 -12.88 -64.83 59.52
CA GLN A 373 -14.31 -65.03 59.39
C GLN A 373 -14.78 -66.35 60.03
N HIS A 374 -13.96 -67.41 59.98
CA HIS A 374 -14.22 -68.63 60.75
C HIS A 374 -14.15 -68.40 62.27
N GLN A 375 -13.15 -67.66 62.76
CA GLN A 375 -13.05 -67.29 64.19
C GLN A 375 -14.31 -66.52 64.64
N TRP A 376 -14.72 -65.51 63.87
CA TRP A 376 -15.91 -64.72 64.13
C TRP A 376 -17.20 -65.55 64.17
N MET A 377 -17.33 -66.55 63.28
CA MET A 377 -18.45 -67.48 63.31
C MET A 377 -18.46 -68.36 64.57
N GLU A 378 -17.32 -68.83 65.04
CA GLU A 378 -17.18 -69.58 66.31
C GLU A 378 -17.45 -68.69 67.53
N GLU A 379 -16.99 -67.43 67.55
CA GLU A 379 -17.30 -66.48 68.62
C GLU A 379 -18.81 -66.19 68.72
N ILE A 380 -19.50 -66.09 67.58
CA ILE A 380 -20.97 -66.00 67.53
C ILE A 380 -21.63 -67.31 68.01
N ALA A 381 -21.09 -68.48 67.67
CA ALA A 381 -21.62 -69.76 68.12
C ALA A 381 -21.48 -69.92 69.65
N LEU A 382 -20.28 -69.64 70.19
CA LEU A 382 -19.99 -69.62 71.61
C LEU A 382 -20.89 -68.64 72.37
N SER A 383 -21.09 -67.43 71.85
CA SER A 383 -21.99 -66.43 72.44
C SER A 383 -23.43 -66.93 72.55
N LYS A 384 -23.96 -67.58 71.50
CA LYS A 384 -25.31 -68.19 71.49
C LYS A 384 -25.43 -69.40 72.43
N VAL A 385 -24.35 -70.14 72.68
CA VAL A 385 -24.32 -71.22 73.67
C VAL A 385 -24.29 -70.65 75.08
N LYS A 386 -23.49 -69.60 75.32
CA LYS A 386 -23.42 -68.89 76.60
C LYS A 386 -24.77 -68.28 76.99
N GLU A 387 -25.44 -67.57 76.09
CA GLU A 387 -26.78 -66.99 76.31
C GLU A 387 -27.79 -68.07 76.76
N LYS A 388 -27.81 -69.23 76.09
CA LYS A 388 -28.67 -70.36 76.47
C LYS A 388 -28.34 -70.94 77.85
N ALA A 389 -27.06 -70.99 78.22
CA ALA A 389 -26.63 -71.45 79.54
C ALA A 389 -27.02 -70.44 80.64
N GLU A 390 -26.83 -69.14 80.40
CA GLU A 390 -27.22 -68.06 81.31
C GLU A 390 -28.74 -68.01 81.53
N LEU A 391 -29.55 -68.21 80.48
CA LEU A 391 -31.00 -68.37 80.59
C LEU A 391 -31.39 -69.56 81.48
N LYS A 392 -30.73 -70.71 81.34
CA LYS A 392 -31.00 -71.90 82.18
C LYS A 392 -30.53 -71.73 83.62
N ALA A 393 -29.39 -71.06 83.85
CA ALA A 393 -28.98 -70.67 85.20
C ALA A 393 -29.97 -69.70 85.84
N ALA A 394 -30.51 -68.72 85.08
CA ALA A 394 -31.52 -67.78 85.57
C ALA A 394 -32.87 -68.46 85.88
N GLU A 395 -33.31 -69.42 85.06
CA GLU A 395 -34.48 -70.26 85.36
C GLU A 395 -34.30 -71.05 86.66
N TYR A 396 -33.15 -71.72 86.83
CA TYR A 396 -32.80 -72.45 88.05
C TYR A 396 -32.78 -71.51 89.27
N GLN A 397 -32.08 -70.39 89.20
CA GLN A 397 -31.95 -69.42 90.29
C GLN A 397 -33.31 -68.79 90.66
N LYS A 398 -34.24 -68.68 89.71
CA LYS A 398 -35.63 -68.26 89.95
C LYS A 398 -36.44 -69.34 90.67
N LEU A 399 -36.26 -70.61 90.31
CA LEU A 399 -36.92 -71.75 90.96
C LEU A 399 -36.40 -71.97 92.39
N ALA A 400 -35.08 -71.95 92.59
CA ALA A 400 -34.45 -72.15 93.89
C ALA A 400 -34.82 -71.04 94.90
N ARG A 401 -34.91 -69.78 94.46
CA ARG A 401 -35.49 -68.69 95.29
C ARG A 401 -36.96 -68.95 95.65
N LYS A 402 -37.79 -69.43 94.71
CA LYS A 402 -39.21 -69.78 94.97
C LYS A 402 -39.34 -70.90 96.01
N LEU A 403 -38.40 -71.85 96.02
CA LEU A 403 -38.34 -72.97 96.96
C LEU A 403 -37.68 -72.62 98.31
N LYS A 404 -37.32 -71.35 98.57
CA LYS A 404 -36.58 -70.89 99.75
C LYS A 404 -35.23 -71.62 99.96
N LEU A 405 -34.53 -71.96 98.88
CA LEU A 405 -33.20 -72.57 98.89
C LEU A 405 -32.05 -71.55 98.75
N ILE A 406 -32.37 -70.32 98.34
CA ILE A 406 -31.40 -69.25 98.09
C ILE A 406 -31.99 -67.93 98.61
N PRO A 407 -31.24 -67.11 99.40
CA PRO A 407 -29.83 -67.27 99.81
C PRO A 407 -29.59 -68.43 100.79
N VAL A 408 -28.33 -68.67 101.13
CA VAL A 408 -27.85 -69.69 102.10
C VAL A 408 -28.57 -69.63 103.46
N SER A 409 -29.09 -68.45 103.83
CA SER A 409 -29.86 -68.19 105.06
C SER A 409 -31.38 -68.35 104.88
N ALA A 410 -31.85 -68.97 103.79
CA ALA A 410 -33.27 -69.19 103.55
C ALA A 410 -33.77 -70.46 104.26
N GLU A 411 -35.07 -70.48 104.54
CA GLU A 411 -35.77 -71.42 105.43
C GLU A 411 -35.53 -72.90 105.10
N ASN A 412 -35.40 -73.24 103.81
CA ASN A 412 -35.18 -74.61 103.33
C ASN A 412 -33.74 -74.86 102.87
N ALA A 413 -32.83 -73.88 103.03
CA ALA A 413 -31.45 -74.00 102.56
C ALA A 413 -30.56 -74.79 103.53
N CYS A 414 -30.94 -74.90 104.80
CA CYS A 414 -30.23 -75.65 105.85
C CYS A 414 -28.72 -75.30 105.99
N GLY A 415 -28.32 -74.09 105.59
CA GLY A 415 -26.92 -73.63 105.60
C GLY A 415 -26.09 -74.00 104.36
N ASN A 416 -26.69 -74.64 103.34
CA ASN A 416 -26.01 -75.05 102.10
C ASN A 416 -26.13 -73.99 101.00
N ASP A 417 -25.05 -73.79 100.22
CA ASP A 417 -25.06 -72.87 99.07
C ASP A 417 -25.56 -73.57 97.80
N PHE A 418 -26.76 -73.23 97.38
CA PHE A 418 -27.40 -73.72 96.16
C PHE A 418 -27.23 -72.75 94.97
N GLU A 419 -26.44 -71.67 95.07
CA GLU A 419 -26.28 -70.71 93.97
C GLU A 419 -25.31 -71.17 92.86
N ILE A 420 -25.80 -71.19 91.62
CA ILE A 420 -24.96 -71.39 90.42
C ILE A 420 -24.45 -70.03 89.94
N ARG A 421 -23.15 -69.74 90.16
CA ARG A 421 -22.51 -68.48 89.77
C ARG A 421 -22.02 -68.54 88.31
N PRO A 422 -22.51 -67.67 87.39
CA PRO A 422 -22.22 -67.81 85.95
C PRO A 422 -20.75 -67.67 85.49
N PHE A 423 -19.85 -67.19 86.36
CA PHE A 423 -18.50 -66.75 85.96
C PHE A 423 -17.36 -67.70 86.36
N GLU A 424 -17.63 -68.76 87.14
CA GLU A 424 -16.59 -69.67 87.67
C GLU A 424 -16.55 -71.03 86.96
N CYS A 425 -16.85 -71.04 85.66
CA CYS A 425 -16.89 -72.26 84.84
C CYS A 425 -15.50 -72.67 84.31
N GLY A 426 -14.59 -73.03 85.20
CA GLY A 426 -13.34 -73.73 84.86
C GLY A 426 -13.57 -75.22 84.52
N PRO A 427 -12.68 -75.88 83.77
CA PRO A 427 -12.78 -77.31 83.43
C PRO A 427 -12.65 -78.18 84.68
N GLY A 428 -13.80 -78.49 85.30
CA GLY A 428 -13.93 -79.23 86.56
C GLY A 428 -15.07 -78.70 87.45
N SER A 429 -15.36 -77.40 87.37
CA SER A 429 -16.37 -76.71 88.20
C SER A 429 -17.79 -77.28 88.02
N MET A 430 -18.18 -77.59 86.77
CA MET A 430 -19.47 -78.23 86.46
C MET A 430 -19.69 -79.57 87.19
N SER A 431 -18.63 -80.34 87.44
CA SER A 431 -18.72 -81.59 88.21
C SER A 431 -18.90 -81.32 89.71
N GLN A 432 -18.22 -80.30 90.25
CA GLN A 432 -18.34 -79.90 91.64
C GLN A 432 -19.75 -79.38 91.96
N HIS A 433 -20.27 -78.43 91.16
CA HIS A 433 -21.65 -77.96 91.29
C HIS A 433 -22.66 -79.09 91.17
N LYS A 434 -22.48 -80.04 90.22
CA LYS A 434 -23.36 -81.20 90.09
C LYS A 434 -23.35 -82.07 91.35
N THR A 435 -22.18 -82.48 91.83
CA THR A 435 -22.09 -83.33 93.03
C THR A 435 -22.64 -82.60 94.26
N GLN A 436 -22.29 -81.34 94.48
CA GLN A 436 -22.70 -80.59 95.67
C GLN A 436 -24.21 -80.31 95.67
N ILE A 437 -24.75 -79.73 94.60
CA ILE A 437 -26.18 -79.37 94.54
C ILE A 437 -27.06 -80.62 94.41
N GLN A 438 -26.69 -81.60 93.59
CA GLN A 438 -27.56 -82.76 93.36
C GLN A 438 -27.58 -83.73 94.54
N VAL A 439 -26.45 -83.96 95.23
CA VAL A 439 -26.44 -84.88 96.39
C VAL A 439 -27.18 -84.26 97.58
N LEU A 440 -26.96 -82.98 97.90
CA LEU A 440 -27.66 -82.33 99.02
C LEU A 440 -29.18 -82.21 98.80
N LEU A 441 -29.62 -81.97 97.55
CA LEU A 441 -31.05 -81.98 97.23
C LEU A 441 -31.64 -83.41 97.31
N SER A 442 -30.93 -84.44 96.85
CA SER A 442 -31.46 -85.81 96.82
C SER A 442 -31.38 -86.56 98.15
N ASN A 443 -30.30 -86.40 98.93
CA ASN A 443 -30.08 -87.17 100.15
C ASN A 443 -30.71 -86.53 101.38
N ASP A 444 -30.71 -85.19 101.48
CA ASP A 444 -31.21 -84.50 102.67
C ASP A 444 -32.65 -84.05 102.39
N LEU A 445 -32.83 -83.04 101.54
CA LEU A 445 -34.11 -82.33 101.45
C LEU A 445 -35.23 -83.13 100.77
N ILE A 446 -34.93 -84.03 99.84
CA ILE A 446 -35.91 -84.96 99.27
C ILE A 446 -36.19 -86.12 100.22
N SER A 447 -35.17 -86.67 100.90
CA SER A 447 -35.36 -87.77 101.86
C SER A 447 -36.19 -87.34 103.07
N ASP A 448 -35.93 -86.19 103.67
CA ASP A 448 -36.70 -85.65 104.80
C ASP A 448 -38.18 -85.45 104.42
N VAL A 449 -38.45 -84.97 103.19
CA VAL A 449 -39.80 -84.78 102.67
C VAL A 449 -40.47 -86.13 102.35
N GLU A 450 -39.76 -87.11 101.83
CA GLU A 450 -40.27 -88.46 101.59
C GLU A 450 -40.51 -89.23 102.90
N GLU A 451 -39.71 -89.01 103.95
CA GLU A 451 -39.90 -89.60 105.28
C GLU A 451 -41.09 -88.96 106.02
N GLU A 452 -41.22 -87.63 106.07
CA GLU A 452 -42.39 -86.98 106.66
C GLU A 452 -43.68 -87.31 105.90
N ASN A 453 -43.64 -87.38 104.57
CA ASN A 453 -44.80 -87.78 103.77
C ASN A 453 -45.15 -89.26 103.99
N SER A 454 -44.16 -90.14 104.13
CA SER A 454 -44.34 -91.53 104.57
C SER A 454 -44.93 -91.63 105.98
N ARG A 455 -44.49 -90.80 106.94
CA ARG A 455 -45.02 -90.76 108.31
C ARG A 455 -46.47 -90.29 108.32
N LEU A 456 -46.81 -89.27 107.53
CA LEU A 456 -48.19 -88.78 107.36
C LEU A 456 -49.08 -89.81 106.65
N ALA A 457 -48.57 -90.52 105.65
CA ALA A 457 -49.28 -91.61 104.99
C ALA A 457 -49.59 -92.76 105.96
N ASN A 458 -48.62 -93.19 106.78
CA ASN A 458 -48.82 -94.22 107.80
C ASN A 458 -49.80 -93.78 108.91
N MET A 459 -49.73 -92.52 109.35
CA MET A 459 -50.70 -91.94 110.29
C MET A 459 -52.12 -91.94 109.71
N LYS A 460 -52.28 -91.57 108.43
CA LYS A 460 -53.56 -91.66 107.71
C LYS A 460 -54.08 -93.09 107.65
N LEU A 461 -53.22 -94.05 107.31
CA LEU A 461 -53.57 -95.47 107.20
C LEU A 461 -54.09 -96.03 108.54
N SER A 462 -53.41 -95.74 109.65
CA SER A 462 -53.85 -96.17 110.99
C SER A 462 -55.18 -95.52 111.43
N LEU A 463 -55.45 -94.28 111.02
CA LEU A 463 -56.75 -93.63 111.25
C LEU A 463 -57.86 -94.23 110.37
N GLU A 464 -57.55 -94.64 109.14
CA GLU A 464 -58.48 -95.35 108.25
C GLU A 464 -58.80 -96.75 108.79
N GLU A 465 -57.81 -97.54 109.24
CA GLU A 465 -58.01 -98.82 109.93
C GLU A 465 -58.88 -98.66 111.18
N SER A 466 -58.62 -97.64 112.01
CA SER A 466 -59.43 -97.36 113.19
C SER A 466 -60.87 -96.97 112.83
N SER A 467 -61.07 -96.29 111.70
CA SER A 467 -62.41 -95.94 111.19
C SER A 467 -63.16 -97.17 110.69
N GLU A 468 -62.49 -98.08 109.96
CA GLU A 468 -63.09 -99.34 109.50
C GLU A 468 -63.42 -100.29 110.66
N GLN A 469 -62.55 -100.38 111.68
CA GLN A 469 -62.79 -101.14 112.91
C GLN A 469 -64.08 -100.68 113.63
N VAL A 470 -64.29 -99.35 113.73
CA VAL A 470 -65.52 -98.77 114.31
C VAL A 470 -66.73 -99.02 113.41
N ASN A 471 -66.58 -98.91 112.08
CA ASN A 471 -67.66 -99.15 111.13
C ASN A 471 -68.12 -100.63 111.12
N SER A 472 -67.19 -101.58 111.29
CA SER A 472 -67.50 -103.00 111.47
C SER A 472 -68.34 -103.24 112.74
N ASN A 473 -67.90 -102.69 113.88
CA ASN A 473 -68.64 -102.78 115.14
C ASN A 473 -70.07 -102.18 115.04
N ILE A 474 -70.25 -101.12 114.24
CA ILE A 474 -71.56 -100.52 113.95
C ILE A 474 -72.42 -101.45 113.07
N MET A 475 -71.85 -102.12 112.07
CA MET A 475 -72.57 -103.11 111.25
C MET A 475 -73.02 -104.32 112.07
N ASP A 476 -72.17 -104.85 112.94
CA ASP A 476 -72.50 -105.99 113.81
C ASP A 476 -73.65 -105.63 114.77
N LYS A 477 -73.56 -104.49 115.47
CA LYS A 477 -74.65 -104.03 116.36
C LYS A 477 -75.92 -103.64 115.59
N SER A 478 -75.81 -103.19 114.34
CA SER A 478 -76.95 -102.98 113.45
C SER A 478 -77.65 -104.29 113.10
N ASN A 479 -76.89 -105.36 112.88
CA ASN A 479 -77.42 -106.70 112.58
C ASN A 479 -78.03 -107.36 113.84
N ASP A 480 -77.39 -107.25 115.01
CA ASP A 480 -77.99 -107.65 116.30
C ASP A 480 -79.37 -106.98 116.48
N LEU A 481 -79.45 -105.66 116.26
CA LEU A 481 -80.69 -104.90 116.39
C LEU A 481 -81.73 -105.23 115.30
N LYS A 482 -81.35 -105.81 114.15
CA LYS A 482 -82.32 -106.37 113.19
C LYS A 482 -82.83 -107.72 113.68
N GLN A 483 -81.95 -108.59 114.14
CA GLN A 483 -82.31 -109.92 114.64
C GLN A 483 -83.22 -109.85 115.87
N MET A 484 -82.93 -108.95 116.83
CA MET A 484 -83.78 -108.72 117.99
C MET A 484 -85.15 -108.15 117.59
N ARG A 485 -85.23 -107.24 116.60
CA ARG A 485 -86.52 -106.74 116.10
C ARG A 485 -87.34 -107.82 115.39
N GLU A 486 -86.71 -108.72 114.63
CA GLU A 486 -87.42 -109.85 114.01
C GLU A 486 -87.85 -110.90 115.05
N GLN A 487 -87.12 -111.07 116.16
CA GLN A 487 -87.59 -111.90 117.28
C GLN A 487 -88.78 -111.28 118.00
N ILE A 488 -88.77 -109.95 118.27
CA ILE A 488 -89.93 -109.24 118.83
C ILE A 488 -91.14 -109.39 117.89
N ARG A 489 -90.97 -109.12 116.59
CA ARG A 489 -92.03 -109.27 115.57
C ARG A 489 -92.67 -110.65 115.57
N LYS A 490 -91.87 -111.71 115.72
CA LYS A 490 -92.34 -113.11 115.82
C LYS A 490 -92.99 -113.49 117.15
N VAL A 491 -92.69 -112.76 118.23
CA VAL A 491 -93.38 -112.92 119.52
C VAL A 491 -94.72 -112.20 119.47
N ASP A 492 -94.78 -110.99 118.90
CA ASP A 492 -96.03 -110.25 118.68
C ASP A 492 -96.98 -111.02 117.73
N GLU A 493 -96.47 -111.52 116.60
CA GLU A 493 -97.24 -112.38 115.66
C GLU A 493 -97.79 -113.65 116.33
N ARG A 494 -97.07 -114.19 117.32
CA ARG A 494 -97.57 -115.31 118.12
C ARG A 494 -98.62 -114.87 119.14
N LEU A 495 -98.39 -113.77 119.84
CA LEU A 495 -99.30 -113.30 120.88
C LEU A 495 -100.67 -112.93 120.29
N ASP A 496 -100.71 -112.29 119.12
CA ASP A 496 -101.94 -112.01 118.37
C ASP A 496 -102.65 -113.31 117.93
N SER A 497 -101.89 -114.32 117.49
CA SER A 497 -102.44 -115.62 117.06
C SER A 497 -102.99 -116.41 118.24
N ASP A 498 -102.24 -116.53 119.33
CA ASP A 498 -102.64 -117.21 120.57
C ASP A 498 -103.86 -116.49 121.20
N MET A 499 -103.94 -115.16 121.11
CA MET A 499 -105.13 -114.39 121.52
C MET A 499 -106.35 -114.64 120.63
N GLN A 500 -106.18 -114.80 119.31
CA GLN A 500 -107.28 -115.17 118.42
C GLN A 500 -107.76 -116.61 118.66
N GLU A 501 -106.86 -117.54 118.97
CA GLU A 501 -107.20 -118.93 119.29
C GLU A 501 -107.96 -119.00 120.63
N LEU A 502 -107.46 -118.33 121.68
CA LEU A 502 -108.15 -118.23 122.98
C LEU A 502 -109.53 -117.55 122.88
N ALA A 503 -109.67 -116.52 122.05
CA ALA A 503 -110.97 -115.87 121.84
C ALA A 503 -111.99 -116.77 121.10
N GLN A 504 -111.51 -117.63 120.18
CA GLN A 504 -112.35 -118.64 119.54
C GLN A 504 -112.69 -119.79 120.49
N GLU A 505 -111.75 -120.24 121.33
CA GLU A 505 -112.03 -121.24 122.37
C GLU A 505 -113.03 -120.70 123.40
N GLU A 506 -112.86 -119.49 123.94
CA GLU A 506 -113.80 -118.90 124.90
C GLU A 506 -115.22 -118.77 124.31
N GLN A 507 -115.33 -118.38 123.04
CA GLN A 507 -116.61 -118.36 122.32
C GLN A 507 -117.19 -119.77 122.09
N GLY A 508 -116.33 -120.78 121.87
CA GLY A 508 -116.71 -122.19 121.76
C GLY A 508 -117.21 -122.77 123.08
N TRP A 509 -116.48 -122.56 124.17
CA TRP A 509 -116.88 -122.97 125.53
C TRP A 509 -118.18 -122.30 125.95
N ALA A 510 -118.39 -121.02 125.63
CA ALA A 510 -119.65 -120.33 125.88
C ALA A 510 -120.83 -120.98 125.13
N ALA A 511 -120.65 -121.30 123.83
CA ALA A 511 -121.66 -121.97 123.03
C ALA A 511 -121.94 -123.42 123.49
N GLU A 512 -120.92 -124.14 123.96
CA GLU A 512 -121.10 -125.50 124.50
C GLU A 512 -121.77 -125.49 125.88
N VAL A 513 -121.49 -124.50 126.74
CA VAL A 513 -122.25 -124.27 127.98
C VAL A 513 -123.72 -123.95 127.68
N GLU A 514 -124.00 -123.01 126.76
CA GLU A 514 -125.39 -122.69 126.35
C GLU A 514 -126.10 -123.92 125.76
N SER A 515 -125.39 -124.74 124.98
CA SER A 515 -125.89 -126.02 124.45
C SER A 515 -126.23 -127.01 125.58
N VAL A 516 -125.35 -127.16 126.58
CA VAL A 516 -125.56 -128.05 127.74
C VAL A 516 -126.68 -127.56 128.66
N GLU A 517 -126.84 -126.25 128.87
CA GLU A 517 -127.97 -125.68 129.63
C GLU A 517 -129.30 -125.86 128.90
N ASN A 518 -129.32 -125.74 127.57
CA ASN A 518 -130.47 -126.14 126.75
C ASN A 518 -130.73 -127.65 126.87
N HIS A 519 -129.68 -128.47 126.88
CA HIS A 519 -129.80 -129.92 127.05
C HIS A 519 -130.37 -130.30 128.43
N LEU A 520 -129.99 -129.58 129.49
CA LEU A 520 -130.50 -129.74 130.85
C LEU A 520 -131.98 -129.34 130.92
N THR A 521 -132.35 -128.14 130.46
CA THR A 521 -133.73 -127.64 130.54
C THR A 521 -134.71 -128.41 129.65
N ILE A 522 -134.24 -129.02 128.54
CA ILE A 522 -135.03 -129.96 127.73
C ILE A 522 -135.21 -131.30 128.47
N LEU A 523 -134.18 -131.79 129.17
CA LEU A 523 -134.28 -133.02 129.97
C LEU A 523 -135.19 -132.84 131.18
N GLU A 524 -135.09 -131.72 131.93
CA GLU A 524 -136.02 -131.40 133.02
C GLU A 524 -137.46 -131.36 132.53
N LYS A 525 -137.74 -130.63 131.43
CA LYS A 525 -139.08 -130.59 130.82
C LYS A 525 -139.56 -131.96 130.36
N LYS A 526 -138.70 -132.83 129.83
CA LYS A 526 -139.07 -134.20 129.44
C LYS A 526 -139.28 -135.12 130.64
N VAL A 527 -138.54 -134.95 131.73
CA VAL A 527 -138.76 -135.71 132.96
C VAL A 527 -140.08 -135.31 133.61
N THR A 528 -140.41 -134.01 133.71
CA THR A 528 -141.72 -133.57 134.22
C THR A 528 -142.85 -134.01 133.28
N TYR A 529 -142.75 -133.76 131.98
CA TYR A 529 -143.82 -134.09 131.03
C TYR A 529 -144.02 -135.61 130.86
N GLY A 530 -142.95 -136.41 130.90
CA GLY A 530 -143.02 -137.87 130.86
C GLY A 530 -143.52 -138.49 132.17
N TYR A 531 -143.22 -137.87 133.32
CA TYR A 531 -143.84 -138.20 134.60
C TYR A 531 -145.35 -137.90 134.57
N ASP A 532 -145.74 -136.73 134.06
CA ASP A 532 -147.15 -136.34 133.90
C ASP A 532 -147.89 -137.23 132.90
N GLU A 533 -147.27 -137.64 131.78
CA GLU A 533 -147.88 -138.57 130.82
C GLU A 533 -148.00 -139.99 131.38
N ALA A 534 -147.00 -140.48 132.12
CA ALA A 534 -147.11 -141.74 132.87
C ALA A 534 -148.24 -141.68 133.91
N VAL A 535 -148.44 -140.53 134.57
CA VAL A 535 -149.58 -140.28 135.49
C VAL A 535 -150.92 -140.15 134.74
N GLN A 536 -150.95 -139.60 133.51
CA GLN A 536 -152.18 -139.46 132.74
C GLN A 536 -152.62 -140.76 132.06
N GLN A 537 -151.72 -141.55 131.45
CA GLN A 537 -152.13 -142.83 130.85
C GLN A 537 -152.47 -143.89 131.91
N LEU A 538 -151.83 -143.84 133.09
CA LEU A 538 -152.23 -144.63 134.26
C LEU A 538 -153.60 -144.20 134.84
N LYS A 539 -154.08 -142.98 134.54
CA LYS A 539 -155.48 -142.55 134.77
C LYS A 539 -156.42 -142.91 133.62
N ALA A 540 -155.95 -142.92 132.37
CA ALA A 540 -156.74 -143.34 131.21
C ALA A 540 -157.12 -144.84 131.28
N ALA A 541 -156.30 -145.65 131.95
CA ALA A 541 -156.54 -147.07 132.27
C ALA A 541 -157.76 -147.35 133.19
N GLN A 542 -158.72 -146.43 133.32
CA GLN A 542 -159.82 -146.50 134.28
C GLN A 542 -161.23 -146.16 133.71
N GLN A 543 -161.38 -145.79 132.42
CA GLN A 543 -162.70 -145.41 131.85
C GLN A 543 -162.95 -145.77 130.36
N GLN A 544 -162.98 -147.05 130.00
CA GLN A 544 -164.04 -147.68 129.15
C GLN A 544 -163.86 -149.20 129.03
#